data_AF-A0A8J5CMG3-F1
#
_entry.id   AF-A0A8J5CMG3-F1
#
_cell.length_a   1.000
_cell.length_b   1.000
_cell.length_c   1.000
_cell.angle_alpha   90.00
_cell.angle_beta   90.00
_cell.angle_gamma   90.00
#
_symmetry.space_group_name_H-M   'P 1'
#
loop_
_entity.id
_entity.type
_entity.pdbx_description
1 polymer ?
#
loop_
_entity_poly.entity_id
_entity_poly.type
_entity_poly.pdbx_seq_one_letter_code
_entity_poly.pdbx_strand_id
1 'polypeptide(L)'
;MFFDIPRTVDIFFLKLVSPFKMPFPAARGSEDDEEEIASPPFETLDTTHLSPPPVDAISSLIRYLEESRLSADNRRIQDDEERCQRDEERRLRDNEARRKEEDSRFQVLVTLLSSGHRPHSASSARDISSPPPILGVGASGATPKVASPATSTALLAASPAAATPTVATSAGRHVAHSPPTLLADSSFQVFRQWRRLWEDYSTMLDSQRLPRHKQLIQLRMAVSLDVQRILEHTLGIAPDTSLTVTEVLDTLQSHFKSQRNEALRRRELLCCKQADGESFSDFFVHLKNLAEEVDLCTGNAMTCAEIQLKMVLLMGVRDEELIQRLISLDTGASLQDVVTCCRSFEATRHTASAIYSSPSQLRAMSTYKKGRRSKIRSRLALRA
;
A
#
# COMPACT_ATOMS: atom_id res chain seq x y z
N MET A 1 -19.61 -21.32 -9.89
CA MET A 1 -18.44 -20.69 -10.54
C MET A 1 -17.42 -20.41 -9.45
N PHE A 2 -16.52 -21.36 -9.23
CA PHE A 2 -15.41 -21.29 -8.27
C PHE A 2 -14.14 -21.31 -9.10
N PHE A 3 -13.25 -20.34 -8.92
CA PHE A 3 -11.89 -20.39 -9.47
C PHE A 3 -10.93 -20.60 -8.30
N ASP A 4 -10.41 -21.81 -8.21
CA ASP A 4 -9.27 -22.19 -7.37
C ASP A 4 -7.99 -21.70 -8.05
N ILE A 5 -7.19 -20.92 -7.31
CA ILE A 5 -5.87 -20.43 -7.73
C ILE A 5 -4.82 -21.22 -6.92
N PRO A 6 -3.84 -21.90 -7.55
CA PRO A 6 -2.83 -22.63 -6.82
C PRO A 6 -1.79 -21.69 -6.19
N ARG A 7 -1.54 -21.93 -4.90
CA ARG A 7 -0.54 -21.27 -4.06
C ARG A 7 0.86 -21.78 -4.39
N THR A 8 1.76 -20.87 -4.78
CA THR A 8 3.21 -21.04 -4.59
C THR A 8 3.82 -19.63 -4.61
N VAL A 9 3.99 -19.07 -3.42
CA VAL A 9 4.80 -17.86 -3.20
C VAL A 9 5.84 -18.30 -2.20
N ASP A 10 7.04 -18.62 -2.69
CA ASP A 10 8.14 -18.99 -1.81
C ASP A 10 8.95 -17.77 -1.38
N ILE A 11 9.34 -17.84 -0.12
CA ILE A 11 9.75 -16.75 0.76
C ILE A 11 11.27 -16.72 0.78
N PHE A 12 11.92 -15.70 0.23
CA PHE A 12 13.32 -15.40 0.56
C PHE A 12 13.65 -13.92 0.43
N PHE A 13 13.29 -13.12 1.44
CA PHE A 13 13.99 -11.87 1.72
C PHE A 13 13.78 -11.47 3.19
N LEU A 14 14.37 -12.22 4.11
CA LEU A 14 14.61 -11.81 5.51
C LEU A 14 15.68 -12.72 6.11
N LYS A 15 16.95 -12.40 5.85
CA LYS A 15 18.06 -12.83 6.71
C LYS A 15 19.15 -11.78 6.60
N LEU A 16 19.13 -10.84 7.53
CA LEU A 16 20.31 -10.24 8.14
C LEU A 16 19.83 -9.44 9.37
N VAL A 17 20.60 -9.58 10.46
CA VAL A 17 20.48 -8.96 11.79
C VAL A 17 19.78 -9.80 12.88
N SER A 18 20.65 -10.41 13.71
CA SER A 18 20.54 -10.78 15.15
C SER A 18 20.52 -12.28 15.56
N PRO A 19 21.10 -12.61 16.73
CA PRO A 19 21.80 -13.87 16.97
C PRO A 19 20.89 -14.98 17.50
N PHE A 20 21.07 -16.18 16.98
CA PHE A 20 20.33 -17.37 17.36
C PHE A 20 20.93 -17.98 18.64
N LYS A 21 20.24 -17.82 19.77
CA LYS A 21 20.47 -18.59 21.01
C LYS A 21 19.69 -19.90 20.87
N MET A 22 20.39 -21.02 20.68
CA MET A 22 19.79 -22.35 20.65
C MET A 22 19.41 -22.82 22.08
N PRO A 23 18.26 -23.48 22.28
CA PRO A 23 17.97 -24.22 23.51
C PRO A 23 18.59 -25.62 23.46
N PHE A 24 19.30 -25.97 24.53
CA PHE A 24 19.80 -27.33 24.81
C PHE A 24 18.64 -28.30 25.06
N PRO A 25 18.70 -29.55 24.58
CA PRO A 25 17.81 -30.62 25.04
C PRO A 25 18.36 -31.28 26.31
N ALA A 26 17.45 -31.59 27.23
CA ALA A 26 17.69 -32.35 28.44
C ALA A 26 17.89 -33.85 28.13
N ALA A 27 18.93 -34.46 28.70
CA ALA A 27 19.07 -35.90 28.85
C ALA A 27 19.47 -36.23 30.30
N ARG A 28 18.81 -37.26 30.86
CA ARG A 28 19.06 -37.88 32.17
C ARG A 28 20.23 -38.87 32.10
N GLY A 29 20.89 -39.06 33.25
CA GLY A 29 21.82 -40.16 33.58
C GLY A 29 23.17 -39.59 34.06
N SER A 30 23.41 -39.41 35.36
CA SER A 30 23.82 -40.39 36.40
C SER A 30 25.31 -40.75 36.34
N GLU A 31 25.95 -40.53 37.49
CA GLU A 31 27.19 -41.13 38.02
C GLU A 31 28.53 -40.49 37.60
N ASP A 32 29.11 -39.81 38.61
CA ASP A 32 30.48 -39.96 39.12
C ASP A 32 31.65 -39.94 38.13
N ASP A 33 32.50 -38.89 38.23
CA ASP A 33 33.89 -39.02 38.67
C ASP A 33 34.58 -37.65 38.71
N GLU A 34 35.21 -37.37 39.85
CA GLU A 34 36.15 -36.27 40.04
C GLU A 34 37.44 -36.55 39.25
N GLU A 35 37.90 -35.61 38.43
CA GLU A 35 39.34 -35.52 38.16
C GLU A 35 39.78 -34.08 37.85
N GLU A 36 40.60 -33.59 38.77
CA GLU A 36 41.37 -32.35 38.76
C GLU A 36 42.49 -32.42 37.71
N ILE A 37 42.43 -31.59 36.65
CA ILE A 37 43.61 -31.34 35.80
C ILE A 37 43.72 -29.85 35.43
N ALA A 38 44.61 -29.18 36.16
CA ALA A 38 45.46 -28.03 35.87
C ALA A 38 45.19 -27.16 34.62
N SER A 39 44.91 -25.88 34.87
CA SER A 39 45.05 -24.76 33.94
C SER A 39 46.52 -24.50 33.56
N PRO A 40 46.89 -24.36 32.28
CA PRO A 40 48.13 -23.69 31.89
C PRO A 40 47.93 -22.16 31.79
N PRO A 41 49.00 -21.36 31.96
CA PRO A 41 48.93 -19.93 32.21
C PRO A 41 48.67 -19.11 30.93
N PHE A 42 48.03 -17.96 31.13
CA PHE A 42 47.87 -16.89 30.15
C PHE A 42 49.24 -16.40 29.64
N GLU A 43 49.58 -16.75 28.40
CA GLU A 43 50.59 -16.02 27.64
C GLU A 43 49.93 -14.79 27.00
N THR A 44 50.33 -13.62 27.50
CA THR A 44 50.08 -12.32 26.88
C THR A 44 50.84 -12.25 25.56
N LEU A 45 50.15 -12.44 24.43
CA LEU A 45 50.72 -12.16 23.12
C LEU A 45 50.69 -10.67 22.83
N ASP A 46 51.89 -10.21 22.54
CA ASP A 46 52.35 -8.87 22.24
C ASP A 46 51.54 -8.20 21.11
N THR A 47 51.09 -6.97 21.36
CA THR A 47 50.43 -6.14 20.35
C THR A 47 51.50 -5.38 19.57
N THR A 48 52.14 -6.04 18.61
CA THR A 48 53.00 -5.35 17.65
C THR A 48 52.81 -5.88 16.22
N HIS A 49 52.32 -4.98 15.36
CA HIS A 49 52.57 -4.93 13.92
C HIS A 49 51.94 -6.01 13.01
N LEU A 50 50.62 -5.95 12.81
CA LEU A 50 49.95 -6.54 11.63
C LEU A 50 49.69 -5.44 10.59
N SER A 51 50.53 -5.42 9.55
CA SER A 51 50.27 -4.69 8.29
C SER A 51 48.95 -5.17 7.68
N PRO A 52 48.10 -4.28 7.12
CA PRO A 52 46.86 -4.70 6.47
C PRO A 52 47.16 -5.67 5.31
N PRO A 53 46.34 -6.73 5.11
CA PRO A 53 46.49 -7.60 3.96
C PRO A 53 46.32 -6.78 2.66
N PRO A 54 47.05 -7.12 1.59
CA PRO A 54 46.96 -6.40 0.33
C PRO A 54 45.51 -6.42 -0.17
N VAL A 55 45.01 -5.25 -0.55
CA VAL A 55 43.61 -4.96 -0.93
C VAL A 55 43.08 -5.90 -2.03
N ASP A 56 43.99 -6.49 -2.81
CA ASP A 56 43.71 -7.46 -3.87
C ASP A 56 43.18 -8.81 -3.36
N ALA A 57 43.60 -9.26 -2.17
CA ALA A 57 43.15 -10.53 -1.59
C ALA A 57 41.70 -10.45 -1.07
N ILE A 58 41.31 -9.30 -0.51
CA ILE A 58 39.94 -9.06 -0.05
C ILE A 58 39.02 -8.86 -1.25
N SER A 59 39.46 -8.10 -2.26
CA SER A 59 38.67 -7.85 -3.48
C SER A 59 38.40 -9.13 -4.27
N SER A 60 39.40 -10.03 -4.36
CA SER A 60 39.23 -11.33 -5.02
C SER A 60 38.29 -12.27 -4.26
N LEU A 61 38.32 -12.26 -2.92
CA LEU A 61 37.39 -13.03 -2.10
C LEU A 61 35.95 -12.52 -2.21
N ILE A 62 35.74 -11.19 -2.20
CA ILE A 62 34.41 -10.60 -2.38
C ILE A 62 33.85 -11.00 -3.76
N ARG A 63 34.65 -10.85 -4.82
CA ARG A 63 34.23 -11.26 -6.18
C ARG A 63 33.86 -12.74 -6.25
N TYR A 64 34.64 -13.61 -5.60
CA TYR A 64 34.36 -15.05 -5.57
C TYR A 64 33.07 -15.39 -4.82
N LEU A 65 32.79 -14.70 -3.71
CA LEU A 65 31.56 -14.90 -2.93
C LEU A 65 30.33 -14.39 -3.67
N GLU A 66 30.43 -13.27 -4.37
CA GLU A 66 29.37 -12.74 -5.23
C GLU A 66 29.09 -13.67 -6.41
N GLU A 67 30.13 -14.15 -7.08
CA GLU A 67 30.02 -15.10 -8.20
C GLU A 67 29.42 -16.44 -7.76
N SER A 68 29.80 -16.92 -6.56
CA SER A 68 29.23 -18.12 -5.95
C SER A 68 27.75 -17.94 -5.57
N ARG A 69 27.36 -16.75 -5.10
CA ARG A 69 25.97 -16.44 -4.76
C ARG A 69 25.10 -16.34 -6.01
N LEU A 70 25.56 -15.65 -7.05
CA LEU A 70 24.85 -15.55 -8.34
C LEU A 70 24.69 -16.93 -8.99
N SER A 71 25.69 -17.80 -8.89
CA SER A 71 25.60 -19.19 -9.37
C SER A 71 24.59 -20.03 -8.58
N ALA A 72 24.43 -19.80 -7.27
CA ALA A 72 23.43 -20.47 -6.46
C ALA A 72 22.00 -19.98 -6.78
N ASP A 73 21.83 -18.67 -6.98
CA ASP A 73 20.53 -18.07 -7.32
C ASP A 73 20.07 -18.50 -8.71
N ASN A 74 20.97 -18.55 -9.70
CA ASN A 74 20.64 -19.06 -11.04
C ASN A 74 20.21 -20.53 -11.04
N ARG A 75 20.83 -21.38 -10.21
CA ARG A 75 20.41 -22.79 -10.06
C ARG A 75 19.01 -22.90 -9.46
N ARG A 76 18.67 -22.06 -8.49
CA ARG A 76 17.33 -22.05 -7.88
C ARG A 76 16.26 -21.64 -8.90
N ILE A 77 16.55 -20.62 -9.70
CA ILE A 77 15.64 -20.17 -10.77
C ILE A 77 15.41 -21.31 -11.76
N GLN A 78 16.46 -22.00 -12.18
CA GLN A 78 16.33 -23.14 -13.09
C GLN A 78 15.50 -24.28 -12.49
N ASP A 79 15.72 -24.63 -11.22
CA ASP A 79 14.93 -25.65 -10.53
C ASP A 79 13.44 -25.26 -10.39
N ASP A 80 13.16 -23.97 -10.20
CA ASP A 80 11.79 -23.43 -10.10
C ASP A 80 11.09 -23.41 -11.47
N GLU A 81 11.82 -23.08 -12.54
CA GLU A 81 11.33 -23.18 -13.91
C GLU A 81 10.99 -24.62 -14.27
N GLU A 82 11.84 -25.59 -13.92
CA GLU A 82 11.59 -27.02 -14.13
C GLU A 82 10.43 -27.55 -13.29
N ARG A 83 10.23 -27.03 -12.06
CA ARG A 83 9.02 -27.33 -11.26
C ARG A 83 7.77 -26.80 -11.94
N CYS A 84 7.80 -25.54 -12.37
CA CYS A 84 6.68 -24.88 -13.04
C CYS A 84 6.29 -25.62 -14.33
N GLN A 85 7.26 -26.03 -15.14
CA GLN A 85 7.03 -26.81 -16.36
C GLN A 85 6.36 -28.16 -16.06
N ARG A 86 6.83 -28.89 -15.04
CA ARG A 86 6.23 -30.17 -14.63
C ARG A 86 4.79 -30.02 -14.14
N ASP A 87 4.49 -28.96 -13.40
CA ASP A 87 3.15 -28.69 -12.92
C ASP A 87 2.20 -28.29 -14.06
N GLU A 88 2.69 -27.53 -15.04
CA GLU A 88 1.91 -27.19 -16.23
C GLU A 88 1.63 -28.42 -17.11
N GLU A 89 2.61 -29.30 -17.31
CA GLU A 89 2.40 -30.58 -17.98
C GLU A 89 1.39 -31.48 -17.26
N ARG A 90 1.37 -31.46 -15.93
CA ARG A 90 0.37 -32.18 -15.14
C ARG A 90 -1.03 -31.62 -15.39
N ARG A 91 -1.18 -30.28 -15.38
CA ARG A 91 -2.47 -29.64 -15.68
C ARG A 91 -2.97 -29.94 -17.07
N LEU A 92 -2.08 -29.97 -18.06
CA LEU A 92 -2.43 -30.34 -19.43
C LEU A 92 -2.93 -31.79 -19.51
N ARG A 93 -2.25 -32.72 -18.84
CA ARG A 93 -2.69 -34.12 -18.75
C ARG A 93 -4.04 -34.27 -18.07
N ASP A 94 -4.27 -33.57 -16.96
CA ASP A 94 -5.54 -33.62 -16.23
C ASP A 94 -6.69 -33.03 -17.08
N ASN A 95 -6.43 -31.93 -17.80
CA ASN A 95 -7.40 -31.34 -18.73
C ASN A 95 -7.71 -32.27 -19.91
N GLU A 96 -6.71 -32.96 -20.46
CA GLU A 96 -6.91 -33.93 -21.53
C GLU A 96 -7.70 -35.15 -21.05
N ALA A 97 -7.42 -35.64 -19.84
CA ALA A 97 -8.18 -36.71 -19.22
C ALA A 97 -9.66 -36.33 -19.03
N ARG A 98 -9.94 -35.11 -18.56
CA ARG A 98 -11.32 -34.61 -18.41
C ARG A 98 -12.05 -34.55 -19.75
N ARG A 99 -11.39 -34.09 -20.82
CA ARG A 99 -11.98 -34.10 -22.18
C ARG A 99 -12.32 -35.51 -22.64
N LYS A 100 -11.42 -36.48 -22.45
CA LYS A 100 -11.69 -37.89 -22.80
C LYS A 100 -12.85 -38.48 -22.02
N GLU A 101 -12.99 -38.12 -20.74
CA GLU A 101 -14.13 -38.53 -19.92
C GLU A 101 -15.44 -37.91 -20.42
N GLU A 102 -15.45 -36.61 -20.72
CA GLU A 102 -16.60 -35.92 -21.31
C GLU A 102 -17.00 -36.53 -22.66
N ASP A 103 -16.03 -36.81 -23.54
CA ASP A 103 -16.26 -37.47 -24.83
C ASP A 103 -16.82 -38.89 -24.65
N SER A 104 -16.30 -39.65 -23.68
CA SER A 104 -16.82 -40.99 -23.37
C SER A 104 -18.26 -40.94 -22.85
N ARG A 105 -18.58 -39.97 -21.99
CA ARG A 105 -19.95 -39.75 -21.49
C ARG A 105 -20.89 -39.36 -22.63
N PHE A 106 -20.42 -38.50 -23.53
CA PHE A 106 -21.18 -38.13 -24.72
C PHE A 106 -21.42 -39.34 -25.64
N GLN A 107 -20.42 -40.19 -25.83
CA GLN A 107 -20.53 -41.38 -26.67
C GLN A 107 -21.48 -42.44 -26.08
N VAL A 108 -21.50 -42.61 -24.75
CA VAL A 108 -22.51 -43.45 -24.06
C VAL A 108 -23.91 -42.90 -24.28
N LEU A 109 -24.11 -41.59 -24.17
CA LEU A 109 -25.40 -40.95 -24.41
C LEU A 109 -25.87 -41.13 -25.85
N VAL A 110 -24.98 -40.97 -26.83
CA VAL A 110 -25.26 -41.21 -28.25
C VAL A 110 -25.64 -42.68 -28.50
N THR A 111 -24.98 -43.63 -27.83
CA THR A 111 -25.27 -45.07 -27.94
C THR A 111 -26.64 -45.42 -27.35
N LEU A 112 -27.01 -44.83 -26.21
CA LEU A 112 -28.33 -45.00 -25.59
C LEU A 112 -29.45 -44.47 -26.50
N LEU A 113 -29.25 -43.31 -27.11
CA LEU A 113 -30.20 -42.73 -28.06
C LEU A 113 -30.35 -43.57 -29.33
N SER A 114 -29.26 -44.19 -29.79
CA SER A 114 -29.25 -45.06 -30.97
C SER A 114 -29.86 -46.44 -30.71
N SER A 115 -29.86 -46.91 -29.46
CA SER A 115 -30.42 -48.21 -29.05
C SER A 115 -31.93 -48.16 -28.75
N GLY A 116 -32.52 -46.97 -28.71
CA GLY A 116 -33.93 -46.71 -28.41
C GLY A 116 -34.88 -46.81 -29.61
N HIS A 117 -34.68 -47.77 -30.52
CA HIS A 117 -35.63 -48.01 -31.62
C HIS A 117 -36.05 -49.48 -31.72
N ARG A 118 -37.21 -49.78 -31.13
CA ARG A 118 -38.13 -50.81 -31.65
C ARG A 118 -39.59 -50.42 -31.32
N PRO A 119 -40.49 -50.29 -32.30
CA PRO A 119 -41.88 -49.90 -32.08
C PRO A 119 -42.77 -51.14 -31.94
N HIS A 120 -43.75 -51.15 -31.02
CA HIS A 120 -45.01 -51.92 -31.02
C HIS A 120 -45.82 -51.45 -29.79
N SER A 121 -46.76 -50.50 -29.94
CA SER A 121 -48.18 -50.66 -30.30
C SER A 121 -49.12 -51.11 -29.16
N ALA A 122 -50.08 -50.23 -28.85
CA ALA A 122 -51.39 -50.45 -28.19
C ALA A 122 -51.40 -50.75 -26.67
N SER A 123 -52.33 -50.30 -25.83
CA SER A 123 -53.51 -49.41 -25.92
C SER A 123 -54.12 -49.28 -24.51
N SER A 124 -54.88 -48.19 -24.27
CA SER A 124 -55.91 -47.99 -23.24
C SER A 124 -55.42 -47.60 -21.82
N ALA A 125 -55.70 -46.45 -21.19
CA ALA A 125 -56.71 -45.35 -21.21
C ALA A 125 -57.47 -45.29 -19.87
N ARG A 126 -57.76 -44.04 -19.44
CA ARG A 126 -58.56 -43.53 -18.29
C ARG A 126 -57.75 -43.17 -17.03
N ASP A 127 -57.92 -42.02 -16.35
CA ASP A 127 -58.91 -40.93 -16.40
C ASP A 127 -58.36 -39.62 -15.73
N ILE A 128 -58.77 -38.45 -16.26
CA ILE A 128 -59.28 -37.20 -15.61
C ILE A 128 -58.44 -36.59 -14.44
N SER A 129 -57.94 -35.33 -14.41
CA SER A 129 -58.60 -34.01 -14.58
C SER A 129 -57.56 -32.85 -14.55
N SER A 130 -57.92 -31.71 -15.16
CA SER A 130 -57.13 -30.55 -15.64
C SER A 130 -56.36 -29.60 -14.68
N PRO A 131 -55.41 -28.78 -15.23
CA PRO A 131 -54.67 -27.65 -14.62
C PRO A 131 -55.31 -26.26 -14.96
N PRO A 132 -54.73 -25.09 -14.57
CA PRO A 132 -53.93 -24.25 -15.52
C PRO A 132 -52.96 -23.22 -14.83
N PRO A 133 -52.42 -22.15 -15.49
CA PRO A 133 -51.45 -22.14 -16.59
C PRO A 133 -50.24 -21.20 -16.37
N ILE A 134 -49.15 -21.45 -17.11
CA ILE A 134 -48.11 -20.45 -17.45
C ILE A 134 -48.01 -20.42 -18.99
N LEU A 135 -48.28 -19.26 -19.58
CA LEU A 135 -47.92 -18.84 -20.95
C LEU A 135 -47.77 -17.31 -20.87
N GLY A 136 -46.86 -16.61 -21.52
CA GLY A 136 -45.97 -16.90 -22.64
C GLY A 136 -45.70 -15.53 -23.30
N VAL A 137 -44.46 -15.07 -23.33
CA VAL A 137 -43.63 -14.85 -24.53
C VAL A 137 -44.30 -14.11 -25.71
N GLY A 138 -43.64 -13.04 -26.17
CA GLY A 138 -43.74 -12.46 -27.52
C GLY A 138 -43.41 -10.95 -27.51
N ALA A 139 -42.17 -10.49 -27.75
CA ALA A 139 -41.39 -10.42 -28.99
C ALA A 139 -41.71 -9.20 -29.89
N SER A 140 -40.64 -8.43 -30.20
CA SER A 140 -40.44 -7.44 -31.27
C SER A 140 -41.33 -6.18 -31.27
N GLY A 141 -40.85 -4.97 -31.56
CA GLY A 141 -39.61 -4.45 -32.11
C GLY A 141 -39.88 -3.05 -32.66
N ALA A 142 -38.81 -2.32 -33.02
CA ALA A 142 -38.77 -1.02 -33.73
C ALA A 142 -38.72 0.28 -32.89
N THR A 143 -37.57 0.96 -33.05
CA THR A 143 -37.28 2.39 -32.82
C THR A 143 -37.84 3.25 -33.97
N PRO A 144 -37.56 4.57 -34.11
CA PRO A 144 -37.01 5.60 -33.21
C PRO A 144 -37.89 6.88 -33.16
N LYS A 145 -37.48 7.92 -32.40
CA LYS A 145 -37.28 9.33 -32.88
C LYS A 145 -37.49 10.40 -31.78
N VAL A 146 -36.38 11.07 -31.44
CA VAL A 146 -36.17 12.53 -31.21
C VAL A 146 -37.11 13.27 -30.25
N ALA A 147 -36.56 13.75 -29.12
CA ALA A 147 -36.38 15.19 -28.81
C ALA A 147 -35.82 15.38 -27.38
N SER A 148 -34.66 16.03 -27.27
CA SER A 148 -34.18 16.75 -26.07
C SER A 148 -34.47 18.24 -26.26
N PRO A 149 -34.08 19.16 -25.35
CA PRO A 149 -34.30 19.22 -23.90
C PRO A 149 -34.93 20.57 -23.51
N ALA A 150 -35.38 20.76 -22.26
CA ALA A 150 -35.69 22.09 -21.73
C ALA A 150 -35.10 22.29 -20.34
N THR A 151 -33.97 22.99 -20.36
CA THR A 151 -33.37 23.89 -19.38
C THR A 151 -34.37 24.53 -18.41
N SER A 152 -34.02 24.61 -17.13
CA SER A 152 -34.47 25.69 -16.26
C SER A 152 -33.29 26.23 -15.47
N THR A 153 -32.93 27.46 -15.80
CA THR A 153 -31.96 28.31 -15.12
C THR A 153 -32.65 29.64 -14.84
N ALA A 154 -32.22 30.29 -13.76
CA ALA A 154 -32.48 31.67 -13.36
C ALA A 154 -33.76 31.86 -12.50
N LEU A 155 -33.77 32.67 -11.44
CA LEU A 155 -33.18 34.00 -11.31
C LEU A 155 -32.77 34.35 -9.87
N LEU A 156 -31.75 35.21 -9.84
CA LEU A 156 -31.29 36.08 -8.75
C LEU A 156 -32.37 37.08 -8.30
N ALA A 157 -32.36 37.42 -7.01
CA ALA A 157 -32.73 38.76 -6.56
C ALA A 157 -31.91 39.11 -5.31
N ALA A 158 -31.21 40.24 -5.38
CA ALA A 158 -30.37 40.80 -4.33
C ALA A 158 -30.97 42.11 -3.81
N SER A 159 -30.53 42.48 -2.59
CA SER A 159 -30.37 43.84 -2.03
C SER A 159 -31.46 44.36 -1.07
N PRO A 160 -31.20 45.41 -0.25
CA PRO A 160 -30.55 45.30 1.08
C PRO A 160 -31.33 46.07 2.18
N ALA A 161 -31.08 45.81 3.47
CA ALA A 161 -31.38 46.79 4.53
C ALA A 161 -30.65 46.47 5.84
N ALA A 162 -29.91 47.45 6.34
CA ALA A 162 -29.21 47.45 7.61
C ALA A 162 -30.19 47.64 8.79
N ALA A 163 -29.98 46.87 9.86
CA ALA A 163 -30.26 47.27 11.25
C ALA A 163 -29.61 46.26 12.21
N THR A 164 -28.51 46.65 12.86
CA THR A 164 -28.09 46.08 14.15
C THR A 164 -29.08 46.51 15.23
N PRO A 165 -29.37 45.67 16.23
CA PRO A 165 -28.69 45.92 17.51
C PRO A 165 -28.39 44.67 18.37
N THR A 166 -27.34 44.85 19.17
CA THR A 166 -27.13 44.31 20.54
C THR A 166 -26.84 42.82 20.74
N VAL A 167 -25.55 42.62 21.03
CA VAL A 167 -24.89 41.54 21.77
C VAL A 167 -25.77 40.91 22.86
N ALA A 168 -26.10 39.64 22.65
CA ALA A 168 -26.20 38.66 23.72
C ALA A 168 -25.19 37.56 23.36
N THR A 169 -24.04 37.56 24.01
CA THR A 169 -23.06 36.47 23.92
C THR A 169 -23.68 35.25 24.59
N SER A 170 -24.52 34.52 23.84
CA SER A 170 -24.78 33.12 24.18
C SER A 170 -23.45 32.41 24.04
N ALA A 171 -22.97 31.78 25.11
CA ALA A 171 -21.88 30.82 25.03
C ALA A 171 -22.22 29.85 23.89
N GLY A 172 -21.51 30.00 22.76
CA GLY A 172 -21.75 29.21 21.59
C GLY A 172 -21.54 27.76 21.99
N ARG A 173 -22.62 26.98 22.04
CA ARG A 173 -22.54 25.53 22.11
C ARG A 173 -21.70 25.14 20.92
N HIS A 174 -20.45 24.74 21.15
CA HIS A 174 -19.61 24.16 20.11
C HIS A 174 -20.41 22.96 19.58
N VAL A 175 -20.97 23.11 18.38
CA VAL A 175 -21.66 22.01 17.71
C VAL A 175 -20.55 21.11 17.24
N ALA A 176 -20.26 20.08 18.03
CA ALA A 176 -19.37 19.01 17.62
C ALA A 176 -19.92 18.44 16.31
N HIS A 177 -19.18 18.63 15.22
CA HIS A 177 -19.55 18.01 13.95
C HIS A 177 -19.38 16.50 14.11
N SER A 178 -20.48 15.77 14.00
CA SER A 178 -20.47 14.31 14.04
C SER A 178 -19.57 13.79 12.92
N PRO A 179 -18.76 12.74 13.17
CA PRO A 179 -17.93 12.15 12.13
C PRO A 179 -18.82 11.64 10.99
N PRO A 180 -18.32 11.65 9.75
CA PRO A 180 -19.04 11.04 8.64
C PRO A 180 -19.34 9.57 8.95
N THR A 181 -20.48 9.07 8.50
CA THR A 181 -20.87 7.68 8.74
C THR A 181 -19.91 6.72 8.04
N LEU A 182 -19.30 5.79 8.79
CA LEU A 182 -18.44 4.76 8.21
C LEU A 182 -19.24 3.76 7.40
N LEU A 183 -18.87 3.57 6.13
CA LEU A 183 -19.50 2.61 5.20
C LEU A 183 -18.74 1.27 5.20
N ALA A 184 -19.44 0.17 4.93
CA ALA A 184 -18.87 -1.18 4.96
C ALA A 184 -17.86 -1.47 3.84
N ASP A 185 -18.02 -0.82 2.68
CA ASP A 185 -17.16 -0.91 1.49
C ASP A 185 -15.97 0.07 1.51
N SER A 186 -15.81 0.81 2.61
CA SER A 186 -14.69 1.73 2.81
C SER A 186 -13.35 0.99 2.79
N SER A 187 -12.32 1.61 2.20
CA SER A 187 -10.96 1.06 2.27
C SER A 187 -10.38 1.16 3.68
N PHE A 188 -9.30 0.42 3.95
CA PHE A 188 -8.59 0.49 5.23
C PHE A 188 -8.09 1.91 5.56
N GLN A 189 -7.69 2.70 4.56
CA GLN A 189 -7.30 4.11 4.75
C GLN A 189 -8.46 4.97 5.21
N VAL A 190 -9.62 4.82 4.56
CA VAL A 190 -10.82 5.56 4.92
C VAL A 190 -11.24 5.20 6.34
N PHE A 191 -11.17 3.92 6.73
CA PHE A 191 -11.39 3.51 8.11
C PHE A 191 -10.42 4.20 9.09
N ARG A 192 -9.12 4.27 8.79
CA ARG A 192 -8.14 4.90 9.68
C ARG A 192 -8.36 6.41 9.81
N GLN A 193 -8.67 7.09 8.72
CA GLN A 193 -9.03 8.50 8.75
C GLN A 193 -10.30 8.72 9.58
N TRP A 194 -11.32 7.90 9.35
CA TRP A 194 -12.56 7.93 10.12
C TRP A 194 -12.32 7.67 11.61
N ARG A 195 -11.48 6.70 11.97
CA ARG A 195 -11.14 6.37 13.36
C ARG A 195 -10.52 7.57 14.08
N ARG A 196 -9.60 8.31 13.43
CA ARG A 196 -9.02 9.55 13.98
C ARG A 196 -10.11 10.61 14.22
N LEU A 197 -11.00 10.82 13.24
CA LEU A 197 -12.12 11.76 13.39
C LEU A 197 -13.09 11.35 14.50
N TRP A 198 -13.33 10.05 14.65
CA TRP A 198 -14.14 9.50 15.74
C TRP A 198 -13.47 9.73 17.10
N GLU A 199 -12.15 9.51 17.22
CA GLU A 199 -11.39 9.74 18.46
C GLU A 199 -11.41 11.22 18.87
N ASP A 200 -11.23 12.14 17.91
CA ASP A 200 -11.35 13.58 18.13
C ASP A 200 -12.77 13.97 18.58
N TYR A 201 -13.79 13.44 17.90
CA TYR A 201 -15.20 13.66 18.25
C TYR A 201 -15.55 13.10 19.63
N SER A 202 -15.08 11.89 19.95
CA SER A 202 -15.27 11.25 21.25
C SER A 202 -14.60 12.04 22.38
N THR A 203 -13.46 12.68 22.09
CA THR A 203 -12.76 13.56 23.04
C THR A 203 -13.55 14.84 23.23
N MET A 204 -14.04 15.46 22.15
CA MET A 204 -14.83 16.69 22.21
C MET A 204 -16.14 16.52 22.99
N LEU A 205 -16.76 15.34 22.92
CA LEU A 205 -17.99 15.03 23.66
C LEU A 205 -17.77 14.47 25.06
N ASP A 206 -16.53 14.39 25.54
CA ASP A 206 -16.17 13.74 26.80
C ASP A 206 -16.80 12.33 26.93
N SER A 207 -16.87 11.55 25.84
CA SER A 207 -17.55 10.25 25.83
C SER A 207 -16.97 9.29 26.87
N GLN A 208 -15.71 9.48 27.27
CA GLN A 208 -15.04 8.72 28.33
C GLN A 208 -15.72 8.84 29.70
N ARG A 209 -16.48 9.92 29.96
CA ARG A 209 -17.25 10.10 31.20
C ARG A 209 -18.58 9.35 31.20
N LEU A 210 -19.02 8.85 30.05
CA LEU A 210 -20.28 8.13 29.92
C LEU A 210 -20.11 6.66 30.33
N PRO A 211 -21.16 5.99 30.84
CA PRO A 211 -21.15 4.55 31.02
C PRO A 211 -20.86 3.79 29.71
N ARG A 212 -20.12 2.68 29.78
CA ARG A 212 -19.69 1.87 28.61
C ARG A 212 -20.79 1.64 27.57
N HIS A 213 -21.98 1.23 28.00
CA HIS A 213 -23.09 0.96 27.07
C HIS A 213 -23.50 2.21 26.26
N LYS A 214 -23.45 3.41 26.86
CA LYS A 214 -23.73 4.67 26.14
C LYS A 214 -22.62 5.01 25.15
N GLN A 215 -21.36 4.74 25.51
CA GLN A 215 -20.23 4.92 24.59
C GLN A 215 -20.38 4.01 23.36
N LEU A 216 -20.75 2.74 23.57
CA LEU A 216 -21.01 1.78 22.48
C LEU A 216 -22.21 2.18 21.62
N ILE A 217 -23.27 2.75 22.21
CA ILE A 217 -24.40 3.31 21.44
C ILE A 217 -23.93 4.47 20.57
N GLN A 218 -23.13 5.39 21.11
CA GLN A 218 -22.57 6.50 20.32
C GLN A 218 -21.72 6.00 19.15
N LEU A 219 -20.88 4.98 19.37
CA LEU A 219 -20.10 4.36 18.29
C LEU A 219 -21.01 3.79 17.21
N ARG A 220 -22.05 3.03 17.61
CA ARG A 220 -23.02 2.45 16.67
C ARG A 220 -23.74 3.51 15.84
N MET A 221 -24.08 4.66 16.44
CA MET A 221 -24.68 5.78 15.71
C MET A 221 -23.76 6.44 14.69
N ALA A 222 -22.43 6.27 14.83
CA ALA A 222 -21.44 6.85 13.90
C ALA A 222 -21.04 5.90 12.75
N VAL A 223 -21.55 4.68 12.74
CA VAL A 223 -21.29 3.69 11.68
C VAL A 223 -22.58 3.32 10.95
N SER A 224 -22.47 2.93 9.68
CA SER A 224 -23.61 2.50 8.88
C SER A 224 -24.23 1.21 9.40
N LEU A 225 -25.49 0.94 9.04
CA LEU A 225 -26.17 -0.30 9.39
C LEU A 225 -25.42 -1.55 8.90
N ASP A 226 -24.75 -1.48 7.75
CA ASP A 226 -23.94 -2.60 7.24
C ASP A 226 -22.72 -2.87 8.13
N VAL A 227 -22.06 -1.83 8.63
CA VAL A 227 -20.96 -2.00 9.60
C VAL A 227 -21.49 -2.55 10.94
N GLN A 228 -22.70 -2.17 11.36
CA GLN A 228 -23.34 -2.79 12.53
C GLN A 228 -23.60 -4.28 12.31
N ARG A 229 -24.06 -4.69 11.12
CA ARG A 229 -24.21 -6.10 10.76
C ARG A 229 -22.87 -6.84 10.73
N ILE A 230 -21.80 -6.20 10.26
CA ILE A 230 -20.44 -6.78 10.31
C ILE A 230 -20.03 -7.02 11.76
N LEU A 231 -20.24 -6.04 12.65
CA LEU A 231 -19.95 -6.19 14.07
C LEU A 231 -20.67 -7.41 14.66
N GLU A 232 -21.98 -7.53 14.43
CA GLU A 232 -22.80 -8.58 15.04
C GLU A 232 -22.58 -9.95 14.41
N HIS A 233 -22.64 -10.04 13.08
CA HIS A 233 -22.70 -11.33 12.37
C HIS A 233 -21.34 -11.83 11.89
N THR A 234 -20.38 -10.94 11.61
CA THR A 234 -19.05 -11.33 11.14
C THR A 234 -18.05 -11.37 12.27
N LEU A 235 -18.09 -10.38 13.17
CA LEU A 235 -17.13 -10.23 14.27
C LEU A 235 -17.65 -10.78 15.61
N GLY A 236 -18.93 -11.17 15.69
CA GLY A 236 -19.53 -11.74 16.89
C GLY A 236 -19.68 -10.75 18.05
N ILE A 237 -19.67 -9.44 17.77
CA ILE A 237 -19.78 -8.38 18.76
C ILE A 237 -21.25 -7.98 18.89
N ALA A 238 -21.91 -8.53 19.92
CA ALA A 238 -23.28 -8.19 20.24
C ALA A 238 -23.44 -6.72 20.74
N PRO A 239 -24.65 -6.13 20.63
CA PRO A 239 -24.89 -4.75 21.09
C PRO A 239 -24.55 -4.52 22.56
N ASP A 240 -24.76 -5.51 23.40
CA ASP A 240 -24.54 -5.51 24.85
C ASP A 240 -23.18 -6.08 25.28
N THR A 241 -22.23 -6.18 24.33
CA THR A 241 -20.89 -6.71 24.54
C THR A 241 -20.18 -6.18 25.80
N SER A 242 -19.33 -7.04 26.37
CA SER A 242 -18.41 -6.68 27.46
C SER A 242 -17.22 -5.83 27.00
N LEU A 243 -16.95 -5.79 25.70
CA LEU A 243 -15.84 -5.05 25.10
C LEU A 243 -15.97 -3.53 25.29
N THR A 244 -14.83 -2.88 25.44
CA THR A 244 -14.67 -1.43 25.40
C THR A 244 -14.77 -0.91 23.97
N VAL A 245 -15.04 0.40 23.81
CA VAL A 245 -15.07 1.04 22.48
C VAL A 245 -13.74 0.83 21.74
N THR A 246 -12.61 0.92 22.45
CA THR A 246 -11.28 0.72 21.87
C THR A 246 -11.10 -0.71 21.32
N GLU A 247 -11.49 -1.74 22.08
CA GLU A 247 -11.40 -3.13 21.63
C GLU A 247 -12.30 -3.40 20.41
N VAL A 248 -13.50 -2.79 20.37
CA VAL A 248 -14.38 -2.86 19.20
C VAL A 248 -13.74 -2.18 17.98
N LEU A 249 -13.13 -1.00 18.16
CA LEU A 249 -12.41 -0.30 17.09
C LEU A 249 -11.18 -1.09 16.60
N ASP A 250 -10.45 -1.76 17.48
CA ASP A 250 -9.30 -2.59 17.12
C ASP A 250 -9.73 -3.86 16.36
N THR A 251 -10.87 -4.43 16.73
CA THR A 251 -11.46 -5.56 16.00
C THR A 251 -11.94 -5.13 14.61
N LEU A 252 -12.61 -3.97 14.51
CA LEU A 252 -12.97 -3.36 13.22
C LEU A 252 -11.73 -3.05 12.37
N GLN A 253 -10.68 -2.50 12.98
CA GLN A 253 -9.44 -2.21 12.29
C GLN A 253 -8.85 -3.48 11.69
N SER A 254 -8.83 -4.58 12.45
CA SER A 254 -8.36 -5.88 11.99
C SER A 254 -9.21 -6.40 10.82
N HIS A 255 -10.53 -6.20 10.86
CA HIS A 255 -11.44 -6.55 9.77
C HIS A 255 -11.18 -5.75 8.48
N PHE A 256 -11.16 -4.41 8.55
CA PHE A 256 -10.87 -3.59 7.37
C PHE A 256 -9.46 -3.86 6.81
N LYS A 257 -8.49 -4.16 7.69
CA LYS A 257 -7.15 -4.58 7.26
C LYS A 257 -7.17 -5.93 6.56
N SER A 258 -7.97 -6.90 7.00
CA SER A 258 -8.01 -8.24 6.41
C SER A 258 -8.77 -8.30 5.08
N GLN A 259 -9.59 -7.29 4.75
CA GLN A 259 -10.28 -7.20 3.45
C GLN A 259 -9.32 -7.22 2.26
N ARG A 260 -8.09 -6.73 2.43
CA ARG A 260 -7.02 -6.85 1.42
C ARG A 260 -5.93 -7.78 1.90
N ASN A 261 -5.32 -8.52 0.97
CA ASN A 261 -4.20 -9.38 1.29
C ASN A 261 -2.95 -8.55 1.66
N GLU A 262 -2.27 -8.93 2.74
CA GLU A 262 -1.08 -8.22 3.23
C GLU A 262 0.11 -8.23 2.27
N ALA A 263 0.32 -9.34 1.54
CA ALA A 263 1.36 -9.41 0.52
C ALA A 263 1.08 -8.45 -0.64
N LEU A 264 -0.19 -8.24 -1.00
CA LEU A 264 -0.56 -7.22 -1.99
C LEU A 264 -0.26 -5.80 -1.49
N ARG A 265 -0.52 -5.51 -0.21
CA ARG A 265 -0.13 -4.23 0.40
C ARG A 265 1.38 -4.01 0.39
N ARG A 266 2.15 -5.03 0.79
CA ARG A 266 3.62 -4.98 0.76
C ARG A 266 4.14 -4.75 -0.64
N ARG A 267 3.59 -5.47 -1.64
CA ARG A 267 3.95 -5.29 -3.04
C ARG A 267 3.71 -3.85 -3.50
N GLU A 268 2.55 -3.29 -3.20
CA GLU A 268 2.22 -1.92 -3.59
C GLU A 268 3.19 -0.90 -2.97
N LEU A 269 3.54 -1.06 -1.70
CA LEU A 269 4.56 -0.23 -1.05
C LEU A 269 5.93 -0.37 -1.73
N LEU A 270 6.43 -1.59 -1.93
CA LEU A 270 7.75 -1.84 -2.50
C LEU A 270 7.85 -1.42 -3.99
N CYS A 271 6.71 -1.42 -4.70
CA CYS A 271 6.60 -0.96 -6.08
C CYS A 271 6.25 0.53 -6.18
N CYS A 272 6.12 1.27 -5.08
CA CYS A 272 5.81 2.70 -5.10
C CYS A 272 6.94 3.48 -5.81
N LYS A 273 6.60 4.16 -6.90
CA LYS A 273 7.49 5.00 -7.70
C LYS A 273 6.88 6.40 -7.84
N GLN A 274 7.73 7.41 -7.86
CA GLN A 274 7.35 8.78 -8.17
C GLN A 274 6.86 8.86 -9.63
N ALA A 275 5.66 9.40 -9.84
CA ALA A 275 5.06 9.56 -11.16
C ALA A 275 5.73 10.69 -11.96
N ASP A 276 5.46 10.74 -13.26
CA ASP A 276 5.99 11.80 -14.11
C ASP A 276 5.41 13.17 -13.71
N GLY A 277 6.28 14.13 -13.44
CA GLY A 277 5.90 15.47 -12.98
C GLY A 277 5.34 15.56 -11.55
N GLU A 278 5.30 14.45 -10.80
CA GLU A 278 4.89 14.45 -9.39
C GLU A 278 5.97 15.11 -8.51
N SER A 279 5.58 16.00 -7.61
CA SER A 279 6.51 16.58 -6.64
C SER A 279 6.96 15.54 -5.61
N PHE A 280 8.16 15.65 -5.08
CA PHE A 280 8.62 14.75 -4.02
C PHE A 280 7.71 14.80 -2.80
N SER A 281 7.10 15.96 -2.49
CA SER A 281 6.20 16.08 -1.35
C SER A 281 4.93 15.23 -1.52
N ASP A 282 4.35 15.22 -2.71
CA ASP A 282 3.18 14.40 -3.02
C ASP A 282 3.52 12.91 -3.03
N PHE A 283 4.64 12.55 -3.67
CA PHE A 283 5.19 11.20 -3.66
C PHE A 283 5.43 10.70 -2.23
N PHE A 284 6.03 11.52 -1.37
CA PHE A 284 6.33 11.14 0.01
C PHE A 284 5.06 10.94 0.85
N VAL A 285 4.02 11.75 0.63
CA VAL A 285 2.71 11.55 1.28
C VAL A 285 2.09 10.24 0.81
N HIS A 286 2.11 9.96 -0.50
CA HIS A 286 1.61 8.71 -1.06
C HIS A 286 2.37 7.49 -0.48
N LEU A 287 3.70 7.55 -0.46
CA LEU A 287 4.56 6.52 0.14
C LEU A 287 4.21 6.27 1.62
N LYS A 288 4.02 7.34 2.40
CA LYS A 288 3.65 7.25 3.81
C LYS A 288 2.28 6.61 3.99
N ASN A 289 1.30 6.95 3.17
CA ASN A 289 -0.03 6.34 3.20
C ASN A 289 0.05 4.83 2.95
N LEU A 290 0.83 4.38 1.95
CA LEU A 290 1.03 2.94 1.69
C LEU A 290 1.73 2.23 2.84
N ALA A 291 2.78 2.84 3.40
CA ALA A 291 3.53 2.28 4.51
C ALA A 291 2.66 2.08 5.76
N GLU A 292 1.68 2.95 5.93
CA GLU A 292 0.70 2.94 7.00
C GLU A 292 -0.31 1.76 6.93
N GLU A 293 -0.44 1.08 5.77
CA GLU A 293 -1.26 -0.14 5.65
C GLU A 293 -0.52 -1.43 5.98
N VAL A 294 0.81 -1.36 6.04
CA VAL A 294 1.70 -2.51 6.08
C VAL A 294 2.35 -2.62 7.45
N ASP A 295 2.34 -3.84 8.01
CA ASP A 295 3.21 -4.14 9.14
C ASP A 295 4.63 -4.33 8.60
N LEU A 296 5.37 -3.22 8.55
CA LEU A 296 6.73 -3.17 8.01
C LEU A 296 7.69 -4.06 8.79
N CYS A 297 7.51 -4.16 10.10
CA CYS A 297 8.51 -4.70 11.01
C CYS A 297 7.87 -5.41 12.20
N THR A 298 8.42 -6.58 12.54
CA THR A 298 8.15 -7.29 13.81
C THR A 298 9.29 -7.01 14.78
N GLY A 299 9.03 -6.44 15.96
CA GLY A 299 10.05 -6.15 16.97
C GLY A 299 10.32 -4.65 17.16
N ASN A 300 11.57 -4.19 17.03
CA ASN A 300 11.91 -2.76 17.10
C ASN A 300 11.34 -2.02 15.87
N ALA A 301 10.05 -1.68 15.98
CA ALA A 301 9.26 -1.15 14.89
C ALA A 301 9.81 0.18 14.37
N MET A 302 10.37 1.03 15.24
CA MET A 302 10.79 2.39 14.86
C MET A 302 12.01 2.35 13.95
N THR A 303 13.11 1.73 14.38
CA THR A 303 14.35 1.69 13.59
C THR A 303 14.17 0.91 12.29
N CYS A 304 13.46 -0.23 12.35
CA CYS A 304 13.22 -1.03 11.18
C CYS A 304 12.30 -0.32 10.16
N ALA A 305 11.21 0.32 10.60
CA ALA A 305 10.31 1.03 9.69
C ALA A 305 11.03 2.21 9.01
N GLU A 306 11.91 2.90 9.74
CA GLU A 306 12.73 3.97 9.19
C GLU A 306 13.68 3.47 8.09
N ILE A 307 14.37 2.34 8.32
CA ILE A 307 15.25 1.72 7.32
C ILE A 307 14.45 1.29 6.08
N GLN A 308 13.31 0.65 6.26
CA GLN A 308 12.45 0.21 5.15
C GLN A 308 11.95 1.41 4.33
N LEU A 309 11.49 2.48 4.99
CA LEU A 309 11.06 3.70 4.30
C LEU A 309 12.19 4.37 3.52
N LYS A 310 13.40 4.44 4.08
CA LYS A 310 14.57 4.96 3.36
C LYS A 310 14.87 4.14 2.10
N MET A 311 14.79 2.81 2.19
CA MET A 311 15.00 1.91 1.06
C MET A 311 13.95 2.12 -0.04
N VAL A 312 12.66 2.13 0.31
CA VAL A 312 11.59 2.33 -0.66
C VAL A 312 11.67 3.73 -1.28
N LEU A 313 12.03 4.75 -0.50
CA LEU A 313 12.26 6.11 -1.01
C LEU A 313 13.42 6.12 -2.03
N LEU A 314 14.56 5.53 -1.70
CA LEU A 314 15.72 5.44 -2.60
C LEU A 314 15.36 4.73 -3.91
N MET A 315 14.60 3.64 -3.82
CA MET A 315 14.13 2.91 -5.00
C MET A 315 13.04 3.66 -5.77
N GLY A 316 12.24 4.47 -5.09
CA GLY A 316 11.01 5.05 -5.61
C GLY A 316 11.17 6.42 -6.26
N VAL A 317 12.17 7.19 -5.84
CA VAL A 317 12.52 8.48 -6.46
C VAL A 317 12.87 8.27 -7.93
N ARG A 318 12.41 9.17 -8.79
CA ARG A 318 12.61 9.08 -10.24
C ARG A 318 13.90 9.76 -10.72
N ASP A 319 14.30 10.84 -10.07
CA ASP A 319 15.42 11.67 -10.53
C ASP A 319 16.79 11.04 -10.20
N GLU A 320 17.60 10.75 -11.22
CA GLU A 320 18.88 10.06 -11.06
C GLU A 320 19.93 10.88 -10.30
N GLU A 321 19.96 12.21 -10.46
CA GLU A 321 20.88 13.09 -9.72
C GLU A 321 20.52 13.13 -8.23
N LEU A 322 19.22 13.14 -7.93
CA LEU A 322 18.73 13.00 -6.56
C LEU A 322 19.10 11.63 -5.98
N ILE A 323 18.93 10.54 -6.73
CA ILE A 323 19.35 9.20 -6.28
C ILE A 323 20.83 9.18 -5.95
N GLN A 324 21.70 9.74 -6.80
CA GLN A 324 23.14 9.83 -6.53
C GLN A 324 23.44 10.61 -5.24
N ARG A 325 22.76 11.73 -5.01
CA ARG A 325 22.88 12.49 -3.75
C ARG A 325 22.42 11.69 -2.55
N LEU A 326 21.32 10.95 -2.66
CA LEU A 326 20.80 10.10 -1.58
C LEU A 326 21.77 8.97 -1.23
N ILE A 327 22.39 8.33 -2.24
CA ILE A 327 23.41 7.30 -2.04
C ILE A 327 24.66 7.87 -1.35
N SER A 328 24.96 9.15 -1.58
CA SER A 328 26.11 9.84 -0.99
C SER A 328 25.88 10.30 0.46
N LEU A 329 24.66 10.17 1.00
CA LEU A 329 24.37 10.49 2.39
C LEU A 329 25.02 9.46 3.33
N ASP A 330 25.32 9.89 4.55
CA ASP A 330 25.83 8.98 5.58
C ASP A 330 24.82 7.84 5.86
N THR A 331 25.35 6.65 6.13
CA THR A 331 24.53 5.46 6.43
C THR A 331 23.68 5.63 7.70
N GLY A 332 24.15 6.47 8.63
CA GLY A 332 23.46 6.84 9.86
C GLY A 332 22.42 7.95 9.69
N ALA A 333 22.25 8.52 8.48
CA ALA A 333 21.30 9.60 8.24
C ALA A 333 19.87 9.18 8.60
N SER A 334 19.15 10.08 9.28
CA SER A 334 17.75 9.86 9.64
C SER A 334 16.85 9.95 8.40
N LEU A 335 15.63 9.42 8.49
CA LEU A 335 14.62 9.60 7.45
C LEU A 335 14.31 11.08 7.22
N GLN A 336 14.38 11.93 8.26
CA GLN A 336 14.18 13.37 8.10
C GLN A 336 15.31 14.03 7.31
N ASP A 337 16.55 13.59 7.48
CA ASP A 337 17.69 14.09 6.70
C ASP A 337 17.53 13.74 5.22
N VAL A 338 17.12 12.50 4.92
CA VAL A 338 16.79 12.03 3.57
C VAL A 338 15.68 12.87 2.94
N VAL A 339 14.58 13.08 3.66
CA VAL A 339 13.44 13.91 3.21
C VAL A 339 13.86 15.35 2.95
N THR A 340 14.71 15.91 3.83
CA THR A 340 15.23 17.27 3.69
C THR A 340 16.15 17.39 2.46
N CYS A 341 16.98 16.37 2.21
CA CYS A 341 17.79 16.28 0.99
C CYS A 341 16.93 16.32 -0.27
N CYS A 342 15.87 15.51 -0.34
CA CYS A 342 14.97 15.50 -1.50
C CYS A 342 14.27 16.85 -1.71
N ARG A 343 13.69 17.44 -0.65
CA ARG A 343 13.01 18.74 -0.73
C ARG A 343 13.95 19.87 -1.15
N SER A 344 15.16 19.90 -0.59
CA SER A 344 16.16 20.93 -0.93
C SER A 344 16.69 20.76 -2.35
N PHE A 345 16.82 19.52 -2.84
CA PHE A 345 17.17 19.23 -4.23
C PHE A 345 16.12 19.80 -5.20
N GLU A 346 14.84 19.49 -5.01
CA GLU A 346 13.76 19.99 -5.86
C GLU A 346 13.70 21.52 -5.83
N ALA A 347 13.76 22.13 -4.64
CA ALA A 347 13.76 23.58 -4.50
C ALA A 347 14.94 24.23 -5.26
N THR A 348 16.13 23.63 -5.19
CA THR A 348 17.32 24.11 -5.91
C THR A 348 17.13 24.00 -7.42
N ARG A 349 16.60 22.87 -7.90
CA ARG A 349 16.37 22.64 -9.33
C ARG A 349 15.30 23.59 -9.90
N HIS A 350 14.20 23.78 -9.18
CA HIS A 350 13.19 24.79 -9.55
C HIS A 350 13.81 26.19 -9.60
N THR A 351 14.57 26.59 -8.58
CA THR A 351 15.24 27.90 -8.55
C THR A 351 16.24 28.07 -9.68
N ALA A 352 17.07 27.06 -9.96
CA ALA A 352 18.02 27.08 -11.07
C ALA A 352 17.30 27.21 -12.41
N SER A 353 16.23 26.44 -12.64
CA SER A 353 15.42 26.54 -13.85
C SER A 353 14.79 27.94 -14.02
N ALA A 354 14.37 28.58 -12.94
CA ALA A 354 13.86 29.95 -12.95
C ALA A 354 14.96 30.97 -13.29
N ILE A 355 16.19 30.77 -12.80
CA ILE A 355 17.34 31.63 -13.13
C ILE A 355 17.68 31.52 -14.63
N TYR A 356 17.71 30.30 -15.19
CA TYR A 356 18.04 30.10 -16.61
C TYR A 356 16.93 30.50 -17.57
N SER A 357 15.66 30.39 -17.17
CA SER A 357 14.51 30.79 -17.98
C SER A 357 14.24 32.30 -17.93
N SER A 358 14.73 33.01 -16.90
CA SER A 358 14.68 34.46 -16.85
C SER A 358 15.69 35.04 -17.84
N PRO A 359 15.25 35.78 -18.89
CA PRO A 359 16.19 36.49 -19.74
C PRO A 359 16.97 37.46 -18.87
N SER A 360 18.30 37.46 -19.00
CA SER A 360 19.21 38.34 -18.30
C SER A 360 18.85 39.79 -18.58
N GLN A 361 17.94 40.36 -17.77
CA GLN A 361 17.63 41.79 -17.74
C GLN A 361 18.75 42.57 -17.03
N LEU A 362 20.00 42.20 -17.30
CA LEU A 362 21.12 43.11 -17.10
C LEU A 362 21.01 44.19 -18.18
N ARG A 363 20.13 45.18 -17.94
CA ARG A 363 20.18 46.45 -18.64
C ARG A 363 21.57 47.03 -18.39
N ALA A 364 22.45 46.91 -19.37
CA ALA A 364 23.69 47.66 -19.39
C ALA A 364 23.32 49.15 -19.21
N MET A 365 23.60 49.72 -18.03
CA MET A 365 23.36 51.13 -17.80
C MET A 365 24.22 51.93 -18.78
N SER A 366 23.54 52.51 -19.75
CA SER A 366 24.09 53.23 -20.88
C SER A 366 25.02 54.38 -20.45
N THR A 367 26.27 54.30 -20.93
CA THR A 367 27.14 55.35 -21.51
C THR A 367 27.19 56.79 -20.97
N TYR A 368 26.70 57.11 -19.76
CA TYR A 368 26.78 58.49 -19.25
C TYR A 368 28.24 59.01 -19.08
N LYS A 369 29.24 58.11 -19.08
CA LYS A 369 30.67 58.47 -19.09
C LYS A 369 31.28 58.75 -20.47
N LYS A 370 30.62 58.42 -21.59
CA LYS A 370 31.20 58.62 -22.94
C LYS A 370 30.99 60.05 -23.49
N GLY A 371 29.90 60.72 -23.09
CA GLY A 371 29.63 62.12 -23.47
C GLY A 371 30.39 63.19 -22.67
N ARG A 372 30.81 62.88 -21.44
CA ARG A 372 31.48 63.87 -20.57
C ARG A 372 32.96 64.11 -20.91
N ARG A 373 33.63 63.15 -21.57
CA ARG A 373 34.99 63.33 -22.11
C ARG A 373 35.03 64.10 -23.44
N SER A 374 33.96 64.04 -24.24
CA SER A 374 33.85 64.80 -25.50
C SER A 374 33.65 66.31 -25.24
N LYS A 375 32.78 66.68 -24.28
CA LYS A 375 32.54 68.09 -23.89
C LYS A 375 33.73 68.80 -23.25
N ILE A 376 34.69 68.07 -22.69
CA ILE A 376 35.92 68.66 -22.13
C ILE A 376 36.95 68.92 -23.24
N ARG A 377 37.05 68.05 -24.26
CA ARG A 377 37.93 68.27 -25.41
C ARG A 377 37.46 69.42 -26.31
N SER A 378 36.16 69.60 -26.49
CA SER A 378 35.61 70.71 -27.30
C SER A 378 35.71 72.08 -26.63
N ARG A 379 35.87 72.14 -25.30
CA ARG A 379 36.06 73.41 -24.56
C ARG A 379 37.51 73.89 -24.51
N LEU A 380 38.48 73.00 -24.75
CA LEU A 380 39.90 73.35 -24.85
C LEU A 380 40.32 73.79 -26.26
N ALA A 381 39.57 73.39 -27.30
CA ALA A 381 39.83 73.78 -28.68
C ALA A 381 39.21 75.14 -29.09
N LEU A 382 38.52 75.84 -28.18
CA LEU A 382 37.90 77.16 -28.42
C LEU A 382 38.56 78.28 -27.59
N ARG A 383 39.75 78.02 -27.02
CA ARG A 383 40.52 78.96 -26.20
C ARG A 383 42.01 79.05 -26.57
N ALA A 384 42.39 78.50 -27.72
CA ALA A 384 43.63 78.79 -28.42
C ALA A 384 43.25 79.54 -29.70
#